data_AF-M9UUJ5-F1
#
_entry.id   AF-M9UUJ5-F1
#
_cell.length_a   1.000
_cell.length_b   1.000
_cell.length_c   1.000
_cell.angle_alpha   90.00
_cell.angle_beta   90.00
_cell.angle_gamma   90.00
#
_symmetry.space_group_name_H-M   'P 1'
#
loop_
_entity.id
_entity.type
_entity.pdbx_description
1 polymer ?
#
loop_
_entity_poly.entity_id
_entity_poly.type
_entity_poly.pdbx_seq_one_letter_code
_entity_poly.pdbx_strand_id
1 'polypeptide(L)'
;MGRPEAAGLTAVDKVHKGKGRTVNARFSVMCAHYLYDPDFCNVAAGWEKGRVEKNVQYSRRRIWIEAARHRFSSFVELNAWLSERCRALWNEIRHPEHSQFNVGTRWLGSPRFQCNK
;
A
#
# COMPACT_ATOMS: atom_id res chain seq x y z
N MET A 1 -15.14 23.71 28.92
CA MET A 1 -14.01 22.86 28.48
C MET A 1 -14.46 22.11 27.23
N GLY A 2 -14.01 22.54 26.06
CA GLY A 2 -14.48 22.02 24.77
C GLY A 2 -13.96 20.60 24.51
N ARG A 3 -14.84 19.71 24.06
CA ARG A 3 -14.46 18.36 23.59
C ARG A 3 -13.43 18.51 22.45
N PRO A 4 -12.38 17.68 22.39
CA PRO A 4 -11.50 17.66 21.24
C PRO A 4 -12.32 17.25 20.02
N GLU A 5 -12.34 18.15 19.03
CA GLU A 5 -12.82 17.91 17.67
C GLU A 5 -12.18 16.60 17.16
N ALA A 6 -12.99 15.73 16.58
CA ALA A 6 -12.54 14.40 16.16
C ALA A 6 -11.33 14.52 15.22
N ALA A 7 -10.13 14.21 15.74
CA ALA A 7 -8.97 13.97 14.90
C ALA A 7 -9.29 12.74 14.03
N GLY A 8 -9.74 12.99 12.81
CA GLY A 8 -10.12 11.96 11.85
C GLY A 8 -8.95 11.00 11.60
N LEU A 9 -9.27 9.80 11.10
CA LEU A 9 -8.31 8.76 10.69
C LEU A 9 -7.43 9.18 9.48
N THR A 10 -7.37 10.47 9.18
CA THR A 10 -6.83 11.05 7.95
C THR A 10 -5.46 11.66 8.20
N ALA A 11 -4.52 11.40 7.29
CA ALA A 11 -3.17 11.95 7.36
C ALA A 11 -3.11 13.49 7.18
N VAL A 12 -4.13 14.07 6.53
CA VAL A 12 -4.25 15.51 6.25
C VAL A 12 -5.58 15.99 6.82
N ASP A 13 -5.54 17.05 7.63
CA ASP A 13 -6.74 17.65 8.21
C ASP A 13 -7.41 18.63 7.25
N LYS A 14 -6.60 19.42 6.52
CA LYS A 14 -7.11 20.40 5.54
C LYS A 14 -6.22 20.49 4.31
N VAL A 15 -6.85 20.60 3.15
CA VAL A 15 -6.20 20.87 1.86
C VAL A 15 -6.53 22.30 1.46
N HIS A 16 -5.49 23.11 1.22
CA HIS A 16 -5.62 24.52 0.82
C HIS A 16 -5.61 24.66 -0.70
N LYS A 17 -6.01 25.84 -1.22
CA LYS A 17 -5.84 26.13 -2.66
C LYS A 17 -4.36 26.05 -3.04
N GLY A 18 -4.05 25.30 -4.10
CA GLY A 18 -2.67 25.03 -4.53
C GLY A 18 -2.07 23.78 -3.87
N LYS A 19 -0.80 23.82 -3.48
CA LYS A 19 -0.06 22.68 -2.87
C LYS A 19 -0.07 22.67 -1.33
N GLY A 20 -0.66 23.66 -0.68
CA GLY A 20 -0.65 23.78 0.78
C GLY A 20 -1.52 22.71 1.45
N ARG A 21 -0.99 22.03 2.47
CA ARG A 21 -1.73 21.04 3.26
C ARG A 21 -1.44 21.22 4.75
N THR A 22 -2.47 21.12 5.57
CA THR A 22 -2.31 21.00 7.03
C THR A 22 -2.31 19.52 7.38
N VAL A 23 -1.12 19.00 7.70
CA VAL A 23 -0.90 17.60 8.06
C VAL A 23 -1.35 17.35 9.49
N ASN A 24 -2.00 16.20 9.73
CA ASN A 24 -2.46 15.83 11.06
C ASN A 24 -1.27 15.63 12.01
N ALA A 25 -1.36 16.17 13.22
CA ALA A 25 -0.28 16.11 14.21
C ALA A 25 0.15 14.66 14.55
N ARG A 26 -0.80 13.72 14.62
CA ARG A 26 -0.49 12.30 14.88
C ARG A 26 0.26 11.67 13.72
N PHE A 27 -0.08 12.05 12.49
CA PHE A 27 0.62 11.59 11.29
C PHE A 27 2.05 12.16 11.22
N SER A 28 2.24 13.43 11.56
CA SER A 28 3.59 14.03 11.65
C SER A 28 4.47 13.33 12.68
N VAL A 29 3.93 12.96 13.85
CA VAL A 29 4.67 12.17 14.86
C VAL A 29 5.07 10.80 14.31
N MET A 30 4.17 10.13 13.57
CA MET A 30 4.48 8.86 12.91
C MET A 30 5.61 9.01 11.90
N CYS A 31 5.58 10.04 11.04
CA CYS A 31 6.64 10.34 10.09
C CYS A 31 7.99 10.60 10.79
N ALA A 32 7.99 11.34 11.89
CA ALA A 32 9.20 11.59 12.68
C ALA A 32 9.74 10.33 13.37
N HIS A 33 8.86 9.43 13.84
CA HIS A 33 9.26 8.18 14.47
C HIS A 33 9.89 7.20 13.47
N TYR A 34 9.31 7.08 12.28
CA TYR A 34 9.80 6.18 11.23
C TYR A 34 10.77 6.85 10.24
N LEU A 35 11.14 8.11 10.48
CA LEU A 35 12.12 8.88 9.72
C LEU A 35 11.85 8.87 8.21
N TYR A 36 10.61 9.14 7.80
CA TYR A 36 10.27 9.31 6.39
C TYR A 36 9.47 10.60 6.17
N ASP A 37 9.74 11.24 5.03
CA ASP A 37 9.00 12.42 4.59
C ASP A 37 7.78 12.00 3.76
N PRO A 38 6.56 12.46 4.11
CA PRO A 38 5.38 12.12 3.35
C PRO A 38 5.28 12.93 2.06
N ASP A 39 5.07 12.24 0.94
CA ASP A 39 4.71 12.85 -0.34
C ASP A 39 3.24 12.52 -0.69
N PHE A 40 2.47 13.55 -1.02
CA PHE A 40 1.02 13.44 -1.23
C PHE A 40 0.66 13.85 -2.67
N CYS A 41 -0.14 13.01 -3.33
CA CYS A 41 -0.67 13.27 -4.67
C CYS A 41 -1.44 14.59 -4.76
N ASN A 42 -1.23 15.33 -5.85
CA ASN A 42 -1.91 16.60 -6.12
C ASN A 42 -3.43 16.43 -6.23
N VAL A 43 -4.18 17.44 -5.81
CA VAL A 43 -5.66 17.44 -5.91
C VAL A 43 -6.05 17.39 -7.38
N ALA A 44 -7.00 16.51 -7.73
CA ALA A 44 -7.45 16.26 -9.10
C ALA A 44 -6.37 15.70 -10.06
N ALA A 45 -5.22 15.26 -9.56
CA ALA A 45 -4.16 14.63 -10.36
C ALA A 45 -4.31 13.10 -10.39
N GLY A 46 -5.43 12.60 -10.94
CA GLY A 46 -5.69 11.15 -11.04
C GLY A 46 -4.59 10.38 -11.80
N TRP A 47 -3.88 11.06 -12.70
CA TRP A 47 -2.76 10.50 -13.46
C TRP A 47 -1.59 10.04 -12.57
N GLU A 48 -1.37 10.66 -11.41
CA GLU A 48 -0.31 10.26 -10.46
C GLU A 48 -0.60 8.90 -9.83
N LYS A 49 -1.87 8.51 -9.76
CA LYS A 49 -2.32 7.26 -9.13
C LYS A 49 -2.56 6.13 -10.13
N GLY A 50 -2.55 6.41 -11.43
CA GLY A 50 -2.91 5.45 -12.48
C GLY A 50 -2.09 4.15 -12.43
N ARG A 51 -0.79 4.24 -12.11
CA ARG A 51 0.08 3.06 -11.96
C ARG A 51 -0.36 2.15 -10.81
N VAL A 52 -0.68 2.74 -9.65
CA VAL A 52 -1.11 2.01 -8.46
C VAL A 52 -2.48 1.38 -8.70
N GLU A 53 -3.44 2.13 -9.24
CA GLU A 53 -4.79 1.65 -9.50
C GLU A 53 -4.82 0.49 -10.50
N LYS A 54 -4.05 0.60 -11.58
CA LYS A 54 -3.89 -0.47 -12.58
C LYS A 54 -3.28 -1.73 -11.96
N ASN A 55 -2.25 -1.58 -11.13
CA ASN A 55 -1.62 -2.71 -10.44
C ASN A 55 -2.56 -3.38 -9.45
N VAL A 56 -3.32 -2.61 -8.65
CA VAL A 56 -4.34 -3.15 -7.74
C VAL A 56 -5.39 -3.95 -8.51
N GLN A 57 -5.88 -3.41 -9.63
CA GLN A 57 -6.85 -4.10 -10.47
C GLN A 57 -6.30 -5.42 -11.02
N TYR A 58 -5.05 -5.43 -11.52
CA TYR A 58 -4.43 -6.65 -12.04
C TYR A 58 -4.18 -7.69 -10.96
N SER A 59 -3.57 -7.31 -9.83
CA SER A 59 -3.27 -8.26 -8.76
C SER A 59 -4.53 -8.89 -8.19
N ARG A 60 -5.59 -8.09 -7.96
CA ARG A 60 -6.89 -8.61 -7.51
C ARG A 60 -7.46 -9.61 -8.50
N ARG A 61 -7.50 -9.28 -9.79
CA ARG A 61 -8.04 -10.20 -10.82
C ARG A 61 -7.27 -11.51 -10.85
N ARG A 62 -5.93 -11.47 -10.83
CA ARG A 62 -5.08 -12.68 -10.87
C ARG A 62 -5.35 -13.62 -9.70
N ILE A 63 -5.36 -13.07 -8.48
CA ILE A 63 -5.54 -13.87 -7.27
C ILE A 63 -6.98 -14.41 -7.16
N TRP A 64 -7.99 -13.56 -7.39
CA TRP A 64 -9.38 -13.95 -7.19
C TRP A 64 -9.91 -14.91 -8.28
N ILE A 65 -9.41 -14.83 -9.52
CA ILE A 65 -9.75 -15.82 -10.56
C ILE A 65 -9.26 -17.21 -10.16
N GLU A 66 -8.07 -17.32 -9.57
CA GLU A 66 -7.56 -18.60 -9.09
C GLU A 66 -8.27 -19.06 -7.82
N ALA A 67 -8.51 -18.14 -6.86
CA ALA A 67 -9.26 -18.46 -5.65
C ALA A 67 -10.63 -19.08 -5.98
N ALA A 68 -11.32 -18.53 -6.99
CA ALA A 68 -12.63 -19.02 -7.44
C ALA A 68 -12.60 -20.44 -8.02
N ARG A 69 -11.43 -20.98 -8.38
CA ARG A 69 -11.27 -22.37 -8.85
C ARG A 69 -11.11 -23.37 -7.71
N HIS A 70 -10.86 -22.89 -6.49
CA HIS A 70 -10.71 -23.72 -5.30
C HIS A 70 -11.99 -23.66 -4.45
N ARG A 71 -12.30 -24.76 -3.75
CA ARG A 71 -13.30 -24.76 -2.68
C ARG A 71 -12.58 -24.69 -1.34
N PHE A 72 -12.96 -23.72 -0.54
CA PHE A 72 -12.43 -23.54 0.81
C PHE A 72 -13.49 -23.96 1.82
N SER A 73 -13.07 -24.66 2.86
CA SER A 73 -13.91 -25.10 3.96
C SER A 73 -14.12 -24.02 5.02
N SER A 74 -13.23 -23.01 5.06
CA SER A 74 -13.30 -21.91 6.03
C SER A 74 -12.58 -20.64 5.54
N PHE A 75 -12.87 -19.52 6.19
CA PHE A 75 -12.14 -18.26 5.97
C PHE A 75 -10.67 -18.35 6.39
N VAL A 76 -10.33 -19.19 7.37
CA VAL A 76 -8.94 -19.38 7.81
C VAL A 76 -8.13 -20.01 6.68
N GLU A 77 -8.67 -21.06 6.05
CA GLU A 77 -8.05 -21.73 4.92
C GLU A 77 -7.90 -20.78 3.72
N LEU A 78 -8.93 -20.00 3.41
CA LEU A 78 -8.87 -18.98 2.35
C LEU A 78 -7.77 -17.94 2.65
N ASN A 79 -7.68 -17.41 3.86
CA ASN A 79 -6.68 -16.41 4.22
C ASN A 79 -5.24 -16.97 4.16
N ALA A 80 -5.03 -18.21 4.58
CA ALA A 80 -3.75 -18.90 4.45
C ALA A 80 -3.35 -19.02 2.97
N TRP A 81 -4.27 -19.49 2.13
CA TRP A 81 -4.06 -19.61 0.68
C TRP A 81 -3.80 -18.25 0.02
N LEU A 82 -4.56 -17.21 0.37
CA LEU A 82 -4.38 -15.86 -0.17
C LEU A 82 -2.99 -15.31 0.16
N SER A 83 -2.52 -15.50 1.40
CA SER A 83 -1.19 -15.05 1.83
C SER A 83 -0.08 -15.73 1.03
N GLU A 84 -0.16 -17.05 0.87
CA GLU A 84 0.81 -17.82 0.10
C GLU A 84 0.77 -17.44 -1.38
N ARG A 85 -0.42 -17.33 -1.96
CA ARG A 85 -0.57 -16.97 -3.37
C ARG A 85 -0.08 -15.56 -3.66
N CYS A 86 -0.30 -14.60 -2.76
CA CYS A 86 0.25 -13.25 -2.88
C CYS A 86 1.78 -13.27 -2.98
N ARG A 87 2.45 -14.03 -2.10
CA ARG A 87 3.92 -14.14 -2.08
C ARG A 87 4.45 -14.85 -3.32
N ALA A 88 3.79 -15.92 -3.77
CA ALA A 88 4.14 -16.60 -5.01
C ALA A 88 4.04 -15.65 -6.21
N LEU A 89 2.96 -14.87 -6.29
CA LEU A 89 2.74 -13.91 -7.36
C LEU A 89 3.84 -12.82 -7.40
N TRP A 90 4.41 -12.42 -6.27
CA TRP A 90 5.53 -11.47 -6.25
C TRP A 90 6.79 -12.01 -6.94
N ASN A 91 7.00 -13.33 -6.92
CA ASN A 91 8.13 -13.97 -7.59
C ASN A 91 7.91 -14.10 -9.11
N GLU A 92 6.66 -14.15 -9.55
CA GLU A 92 6.27 -14.24 -10.96
C GLU A 92 6.24 -12.86 -11.66
N ILE A 93 5.82 -11.81 -10.94
CA ILE A 93 5.68 -10.46 -11.51
C ILE A 93 7.04 -9.76 -11.61
N ARG A 94 7.38 -9.27 -12.80
CA ARG A 94 8.56 -8.41 -13.02
C ARG A 94 8.39 -7.05 -12.37
N HIS A 95 9.48 -6.51 -11.82
CA HIS A 95 9.47 -5.18 -11.24
C HIS A 95 9.27 -4.13 -12.36
N PRO A 96 8.31 -3.19 -12.20
CA PRO A 96 7.91 -2.28 -13.28
C PRO A 96 9.04 -1.34 -13.74
N GLU A 97 9.98 -1.02 -12.87
CA GLU A 97 11.12 -0.13 -13.18
C GLU A 97 12.44 -0.89 -13.39
N HIS A 98 12.50 -2.17 -13.03
CA HIS A 98 13.72 -2.98 -13.10
C HIS A 98 13.39 -4.38 -13.62
N SER A 99 13.31 -4.51 -14.93
CA SER A 99 12.89 -5.75 -15.59
C SER A 99 13.77 -6.96 -15.27
N GLN A 100 15.02 -6.74 -14.83
CA GLN A 100 15.93 -7.81 -14.39
C GLN A 100 15.52 -8.46 -13.05
N PHE A 101 14.65 -7.83 -12.27
CA PHE A 101 14.17 -8.34 -10.98
C PHE A 101 12.69 -8.66 -11.03
N ASN A 102 12.25 -9.63 -10.24
CA ASN A 102 10.83 -9.74 -9.88
C ASN A 102 10.54 -8.86 -8.65
N VAL A 103 9.26 -8.65 -8.37
CA VAL A 103 8.82 -7.82 -7.23
C VAL A 103 9.36 -8.40 -5.92
N GLY A 104 9.32 -9.72 -5.76
CA GLY A 104 9.80 -10.44 -4.57
C GLY A 104 11.29 -10.24 -4.28
N THR A 105 12.16 -10.38 -5.28
CA THR A 105 13.61 -10.22 -5.17
C THR A 105 13.98 -8.81 -4.72
N ARG A 106 13.30 -7.79 -5.25
CA ARG A 106 13.56 -6.40 -4.84
C ARG A 106 12.98 -6.09 -3.46
N TRP A 107 11.81 -6.63 -3.12
CA TRP A 107 11.18 -6.44 -1.81
C TRP A 107 11.94 -7.15 -0.68
N LEU A 108 12.27 -8.42 -0.86
CA LEU A 108 12.97 -9.25 0.13
C LEU A 108 14.47 -8.90 0.22
N GLY A 109 15.05 -8.37 -0.85
CA GLY A 109 16.46 -7.95 -0.90
C GLY A 109 16.72 -6.50 -0.49
N SER A 110 15.69 -5.71 -0.15
CA SER A 110 15.86 -4.32 0.25
C SER A 110 16.18 -4.21 1.75
N PRO A 111 17.30 -3.58 2.15
CA PRO A 111 17.65 -3.36 3.55
C PRO A 111 16.56 -2.58 4.33
N ARG A 112 15.83 -1.70 3.63
CA ARG A 112 14.74 -0.89 4.21
C ARG A 112 13.54 -1.73 4.71
N PHE A 113 13.37 -2.95 4.22
CA PHE A 113 12.32 -3.87 4.67
C PHE A 113 12.84 -5.04 5.52
N GLN A 114 14.16 -5.18 5.66
CA GLN A 114 14.79 -6.18 6.52
C GLN A 114 14.96 -5.72 7.97
N CYS A 115 14.63 -4.46 8.29
CA CYS A 115 14.60 -3.96 9.67
C CYS A 115 13.34 -4.46 10.41
N ASN A 116 13.32 -5.76 10.71
CA ASN A 116 12.61 -6.43 11.81
C ASN A 116 12.75 -7.96 11.68
N LYS A 117 14.00 -8.42 11.58
CA LYS A 117 14.42 -9.73 12.10
C LYS A 117 15.54 -9.50 13.10
#